data_AF-A0A7W9VWG7-F1
#
_entry.id   AF-A0A7W9VWG7-F1
#
_cell.length_a   1.000
_cell.length_b   1.000
_cell.length_c   1.000
_cell.angle_alpha   90.00
_cell.angle_beta   90.00
_cell.angle_gamma   90.00
#
_symmetry.space_group_name_H-M   'P 1'
#
loop_
_entity.id
_entity.type
_entity.pdbx_description
1 polymer ?
#
loop_
_entity_poly.entity_id
_entity_poly.type
_entity_poly.pdbx_seq_one_letter_code
_entity_poly.pdbx_strand_id
1 'polypeptide(L)' 'MTRTGKERPQETVRQNLAKTIRRQVRSHNTRGLLRSLPAFKVARDIPEQLQALICRLEAMEAQHEEAPER' A
#
# COMPACT_ATOMS: atom_id res chain seq x y z
N MET A 1 -1.53 -4.97 -35.74
CA MET A 1 -0.57 -5.72 -34.91
C MET A 1 -0.65 -5.21 -33.48
N THR A 2 -0.82 -6.12 -32.52
CA THR A 2 -1.18 -5.84 -31.12
C THR A 2 -0.13 -4.99 -30.40
N ARG A 3 -0.54 -3.82 -29.87
CA ARG A 3 0.26 -3.03 -28.92
C ARG A 3 0.43 -3.84 -27.64
N THR A 4 1.52 -4.60 -27.54
CA THR A 4 1.91 -5.27 -26.30
C THR A 4 2.16 -4.23 -25.21
N GLY A 5 1.66 -4.53 -24.03
CA GLY A 5 1.50 -3.63 -22.91
C GLY A 5 2.77 -2.87 -22.55
N LYS A 6 2.57 -1.58 -22.26
CA LYS A 6 3.42 -0.86 -21.32
C LYS A 6 3.39 -1.65 -20.01
N GLU A 7 4.37 -2.52 -19.77
CA GLU A 7 4.65 -2.95 -18.41
C GLU A 7 4.92 -1.68 -17.61
N ARG A 8 3.95 -1.32 -16.77
CA ARG A 8 3.92 -0.03 -16.08
C ARG A 8 5.19 0.05 -15.24
N PRO A 9 5.98 1.14 -15.30
CA PRO A 9 7.18 1.31 -14.48
C PRO A 9 6.94 1.08 -12.98
N GLN A 10 5.70 1.27 -12.51
CA GLN A 10 5.29 0.95 -11.15
C GLN A 10 5.32 -0.55 -10.82
N GLU A 11 5.08 -1.44 -11.78
CA GLU A 11 5.07 -2.90 -11.55
C GLU A 11 6.49 -3.40 -11.29
N THR A 12 7.47 -2.94 -12.07
CA THR A 12 8.87 -3.31 -11.86
C THR A 12 9.42 -2.74 -10.53
N VAL A 13 9.04 -1.50 -10.19
CA VAL A 13 9.36 -0.88 -8.89
C VAL A 13 8.74 -1.68 -7.72
N ARG A 14 7.47 -2.06 -7.83
CA ARG A 14 6.76 -2.88 -6.82
C ARG A 14 7.40 -4.25 -6.66
N GLN A 15 7.79 -4.89 -7.75
CA GLN A 15 8.46 -6.20 -7.72
C GLN A 15 9.83 -6.12 -7.05
N ASN A 16 10.61 -5.07 -7.34
CA ASN A 16 11.92 -4.85 -6.72
C ASN A 16 11.79 -4.54 -5.23
N LEU A 17 10.81 -3.72 -4.84
CA LEU A 17 10.49 -3.46 -3.44
C LEU A 17 10.08 -4.74 -2.71
N ALA A 18 9.19 -5.54 -3.30
CA ALA A 18 8.76 -6.83 -2.74
C ALA A 18 9.92 -7.83 -2.59
N LYS A 19 10.91 -7.81 -3.48
CA LYS A 19 12.14 -8.63 -3.34
C LYS A 19 12.98 -8.16 -2.14
N THR A 20 13.17 -6.85 -1.97
CA THR A 20 13.92 -6.27 -0.86
C THR A 20 13.25 -6.54 0.48
N ILE A 21 11.93 -6.36 0.57
CA ILE A 21 11.13 -6.69 1.77
C ILE A 21 11.28 -8.16 2.12
N ARG A 22 11.13 -9.07 1.14
CA ARG A 22 11.32 -10.52 1.36
C ARG A 22 12.74 -10.85 1.84
N ARG A 23 13.77 -10.16 1.35
CA ARG A 23 15.16 -10.32 1.79
C ARG A 23 15.33 -9.87 3.24
N GLN A 24 14.79 -8.71 3.60
CA GLN A 24 14.85 -8.17 4.96
C GLN A 24 14.07 -9.03 5.94
N VAL A 25 12.87 -9.51 5.61
CA VAL A 25 12.07 -10.43 6.42
C VAL A 25 12.78 -11.76 6.71
N ARG A 26 13.70 -12.18 5.83
CA ARG A 26 14.48 -13.41 6.00
C ARG A 26 15.73 -13.23 6.87
N SER A 27 16.15 -11.99 7.20
CA SER A 27 17.33 -11.76 8.03
C SER A 27 17.08 -12.16 9.49
N HIS A 28 18.12 -12.58 10.20
CA HIS A 28 17.96 -13.20 11.53
C HIS A 28 17.39 -12.21 12.57
N ASN A 29 17.86 -10.96 12.55
CA ASN A 29 17.42 -9.91 13.48
C ASN A 29 15.95 -9.53 13.27
N THR A 30 15.50 -9.45 12.03
CA THR A 30 14.09 -9.12 11.72
C THR A 30 13.16 -10.30 11.94
N ARG A 31 13.62 -11.55 11.78
CA ARG A 31 12.82 -12.76 12.06
C ARG A 31 12.40 -12.86 13.52
N GLY A 32 13.28 -12.49 14.46
CA GLY A 32 12.94 -12.44 15.89
C GLY A 32 11.82 -11.44 16.14
N LEU A 33 11.99 -10.21 15.64
CA LEU A 33 11.02 -9.13 15.74
C LEU A 33 9.67 -9.51 15.09
N LEU A 34 9.67 -10.04 13.87
CA LEU A 34 8.45 -10.44 13.15
C LEU A 34 7.71 -11.60 13.82
N ARG A 35 8.41 -12.49 14.53
CA ARG A 35 7.79 -13.57 15.31
C ARG A 35 7.19 -13.08 16.62
N SER A 36 7.73 -12.01 17.21
CA SER A 36 7.14 -11.35 18.37
C SER A 36 5.96 -10.44 18.03
N LEU A 37 5.83 -10.04 16.76
CA LEU A 37 4.68 -9.27 16.31
C LEU A 37 3.45 -10.18 16.20
N PRO A 38 2.26 -9.68 16.53
CA PRO A 38 1.02 -10.40 16.26
C PRO A 38 0.96 -10.73 14.78
N ALA A 39 0.34 -11.87 14.43
CA ALA A 39 0.28 -12.33 13.04
C ALA A 39 -0.38 -11.26 12.15
N PHE A 40 0.45 -10.45 11.49
CA PHE A 40 0.02 -9.47 10.51
C PHE A 40 -0.45 -10.24 9.28
N LYS A 41 -1.75 -10.50 9.21
CA LYS A 41 -2.39 -10.98 7.99
C LYS A 41 -2.48 -9.79 7.04
N VAL A 42 -1.76 -9.86 5.93
CA VAL A 42 -2.00 -8.95 4.81
C VAL A 42 -3.36 -9.34 4.24
N ALA A 43 -4.40 -8.67 4.72
CA ALA A 43 -5.71 -8.75 4.10
C ALA A 43 -5.59 -8.17 2.69
N ARG A 44 -5.96 -8.95 1.67
CA ARG A 44 -5.99 -8.47 0.29
C ARG A 44 -7.07 -7.40 0.09
N ASP A 45 -8.10 -7.46 0.92
CA ASP A 45 -9.23 -6.54 0.93
C ASP A 45 -9.14 -5.63 2.16
N ILE A 46 -9.32 -4.33 1.94
CA ILE A 46 -9.36 -3.34 3.02
C ILE A 46 -10.67 -3.56 3.79
N PRO A 47 -10.65 -3.70 5.12
CA PRO A 47 -11.87 -3.77 5.93
C PRO A 47 -12.80 -2.59 5.62
N GLU A 48 -14.10 -2.87 5.46
CA GLU A 48 -15.11 -1.87 5.09
C GLU A 48 -15.10 -0.62 5.98
N GLN A 49 -14.81 -0.79 7.27
CA GLN A 49 -14.70 0.30 8.24
C GLN A 49 -13.56 1.27 7.88
N LEU A 50 -12.41 0.74 7.46
CA LEU A 50 -11.27 1.55 7.05
C LEU A 50 -11.54 2.22 5.70
N GLN A 51 -12.20 1.51 4.78
CA GLN A 51 -12.61 2.08 3.49
C GLN A 51 -13.57 3.28 3.70
N ALA A 52 -14.55 3.14 4.59
CA ALA A 52 -15.49 4.22 4.91
C ALA A 52 -14.80 5.45 5.52
N LEU A 53 -13.77 5.25 6.34
CA LEU A 53 -12.98 6.34 6.90
C LEU A 53 -12.15 7.06 5.83
N ILE A 54 -11.52 6.31 4.92
CA ILE A 54 -10.76 6.87 3.80
C ILE A 54 -11.68 7.70 2.90
N CYS A 55 -12.86 7.18 2.53
CA CYS A 55 -13.81 7.93 1.70
C CYS A 55 -14.30 9.22 2.38
N ARG A 56 -14.43 9.24 3.72
CA ARG A 56 -14.76 10.47 4.45
C ARG A 56 -13.62 11.48 4.44
N LEU A 57 -12.38 11.01 4.57
CA LEU A 57 -11.19 11.86 4.49
C LEU A 57 -11.07 12.49 3.09
N GLU A 58 -11.22 11.69 2.04
CA GLU A 58 -11.21 12.17 0.65
C GLU A 58 -12.31 13.21 0.41
N ALA A 59 -13.52 12.99 0.95
CA ALA A 59 -14.61 13.96 0.84
C ALA A 59 -14.32 15.29 1.57
N MET A 60 -13.65 15.24 2.72
CA MET A 60 -13.25 16.44 3.47
C MET A 60 -12.12 17.19 2.76
N GLU A 61 -11.14 16.48 2.20
CA GLU A 61 -10.06 17.07 1.42
C GLU A 61 -10.60 17.75 0.16
N ALA A 62 -11.53 17.10 -0.56
CA ALA A 62 -12.19 17.70 -1.71
C ALA A 62 -12.98 18.98 -1.34
N GLN A 63 -13.67 18.98 -0.20
CA GLN A 63 -14.37 20.17 0.30
C GLN A 63 -13.41 21.30 0.71
N HIS A 64 -12.21 20.96 1.18
CA HIS A 64 -11.17 21.93 1.51
C HIS A 64 -10.51 22.51 0.24
N GLU A 65 -10.35 21.73 -0.82
CA GLU A 65 -9.85 22.23 -2.11
C GLU A 65 -10.89 23.07 -2.88
N GLU A 66 -12.19 22.82 -2.68
CA GLU A 66 -13.27 23.62 -3.29
C GLU A 66 -13.57 24.95 -2.56
N ALA A 67 -12.92 25.21 -1.42
CA ALA A 67 -12.98 26.51 -0.77
C ALA A 67 -11.82 27.39 -1.27
N PRO A 68 -12.02 28.27 -2.28
CA PRO A 68 -11.03 29.28 -2.55
C PRO A 68 -10.96 30.20 -1.34
N GLU A 69 -9.74 30.38 -0.83
CA GLU A 69 -9.37 31.40 0.13
C GLU A 69 -10.13 32.71 -0.19
N ARG A 70 -10.94 33.16 0.77
CA ARG A 70 -11.52 34.52 0.76
C ARG A 70 -10.57 35.48 1.44
#